data_AF-A0A6G1ID49-F1
#
_entry.id   AF-A0A6G1ID49-F1
#
_cell.length_a   1.000
_cell.length_b   1.000
_cell.length_c   1.000
_cell.angle_alpha   90.00
_cell.angle_beta   90.00
_cell.angle_gamma   90.00
#
_symmetry.space_group_name_H-M   'P 1'
#
loop_
_entity.id
_entity.type
_entity.pdbx_description
1 polymer ?
#
loop_
_entity_poly.entity_id
_entity_poly.type
_entity_poly.pdbx_seq_one_letter_code
_entity_poly.pdbx_strand_id
1 'polypeptide(L)'
;MILQRLTSQLHLHPRSHIVALPKRELAPGFARFYNAPLHKVALSLALPILLWILWTHRLSWFAGPYRTAWRFASPKETIEARVNDILESTLLIDGHNDLAYFIRWAHSNRIYLDNFTKPFEEGTLGGEVDLHRLRQGHSGGAF
;
A
#
# COMPACT_ATOMS: atom_id res chain seq x y z
N MET A 1 -25.42 -35.33 -70.49
CA MET A 1 -25.00 -35.96 -71.76
C MET A 1 -23.88 -35.08 -72.31
N ILE A 2 -22.60 -35.45 -72.37
CA ILE A 2 -22.01 -36.69 -72.88
C ILE A 2 -20.56 -36.83 -72.34
N LEU A 3 -20.29 -38.04 -71.87
CA LEU A 3 -19.07 -38.86 -71.84
C LEU A 3 -17.65 -38.26 -71.77
N GLN A 4 -16.96 -38.76 -70.74
CA GLN A 4 -15.61 -39.36 -70.72
C GLN A 4 -14.94 -39.61 -72.10
N ARG A 5 -13.61 -39.42 -72.16
CA ARG A 5 -12.57 -40.48 -72.13
C ARG A 5 -11.33 -40.07 -72.97
N LEU A 6 -10.20 -40.68 -72.59
CA LEU A 6 -8.88 -40.78 -73.28
C LEU A 6 -7.83 -39.78 -72.78
N THR A 7 -7.04 -40.11 -71.76
CA THR A 7 -5.80 -40.92 -71.77
C THR A 7 -4.87 -40.69 -72.95
N SER A 8 -3.71 -40.10 -72.64
CA SER A 8 -2.35 -40.56 -72.97
C SER A 8 -1.48 -39.37 -73.37
N GLN A 9 -0.41 -39.14 -72.63
CA GLN A 9 0.95 -39.24 -73.15
C GLN A 9 1.90 -38.98 -71.98
N LEU A 10 2.61 -40.06 -71.61
CA LEU A 10 3.80 -40.02 -70.81
C LEU A 10 4.81 -39.07 -71.47
N HIS A 11 5.41 -38.16 -70.70
CA HIS A 11 6.79 -37.76 -70.93
C HIS A 11 7.53 -37.73 -69.60
N LEU A 12 8.64 -38.48 -69.59
CA LEU A 12 9.48 -38.79 -68.45
C LEU A 12 10.61 -37.74 -68.31
N HIS A 13 10.84 -37.34 -67.05
CA HIS A 13 12.10 -36.89 -66.42
C HIS A 13 12.72 -35.52 -66.81
N PRO A 14 13.63 -34.92 -66.00
CA PRO A 14 14.24 -35.39 -64.74
C PRO A 14 14.37 -34.37 -63.57
N ARG A 15 14.72 -34.93 -62.40
CA ARG A 15 15.53 -34.34 -61.30
C ARG A 15 14.97 -33.12 -60.54
N SER A 16 14.25 -33.41 -59.46
CA SER A 16 14.23 -32.53 -58.29
C SER A 16 15.61 -32.54 -57.62
N HIS A 17 16.35 -31.45 -57.77
CA HIS A 17 17.47 -31.16 -56.88
C HIS A 17 16.90 -30.87 -55.49
N ILE A 18 17.02 -31.83 -54.58
CA ILE A 18 16.81 -31.58 -53.15
C ILE A 18 17.96 -30.68 -52.70
N VAL A 19 17.69 -29.38 -52.61
CA VAL A 19 18.56 -28.44 -51.92
C VAL A 19 18.51 -28.82 -50.44
N ALA A 20 19.59 -29.40 -49.93
CA ALA A 20 19.74 -29.64 -48.51
C ALA A 20 19.74 -28.28 -47.80
N LEU A 21 18.73 -28.04 -46.96
CA LEU A 21 18.69 -26.87 -46.09
C LEU A 21 19.90 -26.92 -45.14
N PRO A 22 20.63 -25.81 -44.96
CA PRO A 22 21.73 -25.78 -44.01
C PRO A 22 21.20 -26.10 -42.61
N LYS A 23 21.86 -27.04 -41.92
CA LYS A 23 21.60 -27.32 -40.51
C LYS A 23 21.72 -26.00 -39.76
N ARG A 24 20.59 -25.50 -39.26
CA ARG A 24 20.57 -24.36 -38.33
C ARG A 24 21.30 -24.83 -37.07
N GLU A 25 22.56 -24.48 -36.94
CA GLU A 25 23.28 -24.63 -35.69
C GLU A 25 22.54 -23.78 -34.64
N LEU A 26 21.96 -24.45 -33.65
CA LEU A 26 21.38 -23.78 -32.50
C LEU A 26 22.46 -22.93 -31.85
N ALA A 27 22.19 -21.63 -31.74
CA ALA A 27 23.10 -20.67 -31.13
C ALA A 27 23.62 -21.19 -29.77
N PRO A 28 24.93 -21.08 -29.48
CA PRO A 28 25.57 -21.66 -28.28
C PRO A 28 25.06 -21.09 -26.94
N GLY A 29 24.10 -20.17 -26.95
CA GLY A 29 23.55 -19.53 -25.76
C GLY A 29 22.56 -20.39 -24.95
N PHE A 30 21.93 -21.41 -25.54
CA PHE A 30 20.89 -22.19 -24.83
C PHE A 30 21.44 -23.37 -24.01
N ALA A 31 22.64 -23.86 -24.31
CA ALA A 31 23.21 -25.03 -23.63
C ALA A 31 23.78 -24.73 -22.23
N ARG A 32 23.86 -23.45 -21.82
CA ARG A 32 24.52 -23.05 -20.56
C ARG A 32 23.66 -23.22 -19.31
N PHE A 33 22.37 -23.54 -19.45
CA PHE A 33 21.44 -23.60 -18.31
C PHE A 33 21.31 -24.99 -17.66
N TYR A 34 21.74 -26.08 -18.32
CA TYR A 34 21.51 -27.44 -17.82
C TYR A 34 22.54 -27.94 -16.79
N ASN A 35 23.71 -27.29 -16.66
CA ASN A 35 24.77 -27.72 -15.75
C ASN A 35 24.99 -26.75 -14.56
N ALA A 36 24.00 -25.92 -14.23
CA ALA A 36 24.06 -25.18 -12.98
C ALA A 36 24.00 -26.20 -11.82
N PRO A 37 24.98 -26.24 -10.91
CA PRO A 37 24.94 -27.18 -9.81
C PRO A 37 23.68 -26.95 -8.97
N LEU A 38 22.98 -28.02 -8.60
CA LEU A 38 21.65 -28.03 -7.97
C LEU A 38 21.44 -26.96 -6.89
N HIS A 39 22.49 -26.66 -6.10
CA HIS A 39 22.44 -25.62 -5.06
C HIS A 39 22.18 -24.20 -5.61
N LYS A 40 22.63 -23.86 -6.83
CA LYS A 40 22.39 -22.53 -7.44
C LYS A 40 20.94 -22.37 -7.89
N VAL A 41 20.34 -23.44 -8.42
CA VAL A 41 18.91 -23.46 -8.80
C VAL A 41 18.06 -23.37 -7.54
N ALA A 42 18.38 -24.17 -6.51
CA ALA A 42 17.69 -24.14 -5.23
C ALA A 42 17.74 -22.76 -4.55
N LEU A 43 18.92 -22.11 -4.53
CA LEU A 43 19.07 -20.75 -4.01
C LEU A 43 18.24 -19.71 -4.78
N SER A 44 18.20 -19.80 -6.11
CA SER A 44 17.43 -18.86 -6.95
C SER A 44 15.92 -18.90 -6.69
N LEU A 45 15.39 -20.05 -6.26
CA LEU A 45 13.98 -20.23 -5.94
C LEU A 45 13.68 -19.97 -4.46
N ALA A 46 14.58 -20.37 -3.55
CA ALA A 46 14.37 -20.22 -2.11
C ALA A 46 14.52 -18.77 -1.62
N LEU A 47 15.45 -17.99 -2.21
CA LEU A 47 15.69 -16.61 -1.81
C LEU A 47 14.48 -15.68 -1.98
N PRO A 48 13.76 -15.64 -3.13
CA PRO A 48 12.58 -14.78 -3.27
C PRO A 48 11.43 -15.21 -2.35
N ILE A 49 11.26 -16.51 -2.09
CA ILE A 49 10.25 -17.02 -1.16
C ILE A 49 10.57 -16.60 0.28
N LEU A 50 11.84 -16.72 0.70
CA LEU A 50 12.30 -16.27 2.01
C LEU A 50 12.14 -14.74 2.17
N LEU A 51 12.50 -13.97 1.14
CA LEU A 51 12.31 -12.52 1.13
C LEU A 51 10.83 -12.13 1.19
N TRP A 52 9.94 -12.86 0.52
CA TRP A 52 8.49 -12.64 0.58
C TRP A 52 7.91 -12.98 1.97
N ILE A 53 8.36 -14.08 2.59
CA ILE A 53 7.97 -14.45 3.96
C ILE A 53 8.47 -13.41 4.97
N LEU A 54 9.72 -12.95 4.83
CA LEU A 54 10.28 -11.90 5.69
C LEU A 54 9.60 -10.55 5.46
N TRP A 55 9.21 -10.22 4.22
CA TRP A 55 8.45 -9.02 3.88
C TRP A 55 7.04 -9.06 4.47
N THR A 56 6.32 -10.17 4.34
CA THR A 56 4.96 -10.32 4.89
C THR A 56 4.96 -10.36 6.42
N HIS A 57 5.95 -10.99 7.06
CA HIS A 57 6.10 -10.93 8.51
C HIS A 57 6.52 -9.54 9.02
N ARG A 58 7.38 -8.80 8.30
CA ARG A 58 7.70 -7.40 8.62
C ARG A 58 6.47 -6.49 8.48
N LEU A 59 5.62 -6.70 7.48
CA LEU A 59 4.40 -5.91 7.29
C LEU A 59 3.30 -6.27 8.29
N SER A 60 3.28 -7.48 8.84
CA SER A 60 2.34 -7.85 9.91
C SER A 60 2.61 -7.17 11.26
N TRP A 61 3.79 -6.56 11.45
CA TRP A 61 4.12 -5.72 12.60
C TRP A 61 3.83 -4.23 12.36
N PHE A 62 3.96 -3.75 11.13
CA PHE A 62 3.56 -2.37 10.75
C PHE A 62 2.07 -2.27 10.41
N ALA A 63 1.40 -3.40 10.15
CA ALA A 63 -0.02 -3.54 10.37
C ALA A 63 -0.28 -3.54 11.88
N GLY A 64 -0.04 -2.38 12.49
CA GLY A 64 -0.42 -2.07 13.87
C GLY A 64 -1.93 -2.28 14.09
N PRO A 65 -2.46 -1.93 15.26
CA PRO A 65 -3.64 -2.52 15.90
C PRO A 65 -5.00 -2.30 15.21
N TYR A 66 -5.04 -1.96 13.92
CA TYR A 66 -6.25 -1.80 13.12
C TYR A 66 -7.06 -3.11 12.97
N ARG A 67 -6.51 -4.27 13.40
CA ARG A 67 -7.21 -5.56 13.37
C ARG A 67 -8.08 -5.87 14.59
N THR A 68 -8.18 -4.98 15.58
CA THR A 68 -9.05 -5.20 16.74
C THR A 68 -9.82 -3.95 17.20
N ALA A 69 -10.23 -3.08 16.28
CA ALA A 69 -11.11 -1.94 16.59
C ALA A 69 -12.60 -2.32 16.71
N TRP A 70 -12.96 -3.59 16.48
CA TRP A 70 -14.30 -4.11 16.81
C TRP A 70 -14.20 -5.04 18.02
N ARG A 71 -13.67 -4.55 19.14
CA ARG A 71 -14.13 -5.08 20.42
C ARG A 71 -15.61 -4.72 20.45
N PHE A 72 -16.48 -5.73 20.35
CA PHE A 72 -17.89 -5.55 20.65
C PHE A 72 -17.95 -4.85 22.00
N ALA A 73 -18.32 -3.57 21.99
CA ALA A 73 -18.52 -2.79 23.20
C ALA A 73 -19.32 -3.67 24.15
N SER A 74 -18.79 -3.87 25.35
CA SER A 74 -19.51 -4.60 26.39
C SER A 74 -20.92 -4.01 26.47
N PRO A 75 -22.00 -4.81 26.47
CA PRO A 75 -23.38 -4.30 26.49
C PRO A 75 -23.73 -3.40 27.70
N LYS A 76 -22.77 -3.14 28.59
CA LYS A 76 -22.88 -2.36 29.82
C LYS A 76 -22.16 -1.00 29.79
N GLU A 77 -21.55 -0.60 28.68
CA GLU A 77 -20.92 0.73 28.59
C GLU A 77 -21.93 1.82 28.23
N THR A 78 -21.84 2.96 28.91
CA THR A 78 -22.65 4.14 28.59
C THR A 78 -22.24 4.71 27.23
N ILE A 79 -23.05 5.61 26.67
CA ILE A 79 -22.73 6.27 25.40
C ILE A 79 -21.42 7.06 25.54
N GLU A 80 -21.22 7.73 26.67
CA GLU A 80 -20.03 8.53 26.96
C GLU A 80 -18.78 7.66 27.01
N ALA A 81 -18.85 6.48 27.64
CA ALA A 81 -17.73 5.54 27.68
C ALA A 81 -17.33 5.09 26.26
N ARG A 82 -18.32 4.77 25.42
CA ARG A 82 -18.10 4.39 24.01
C ARG A 82 -17.52 5.52 23.18
N VAL A 83 -17.99 6.75 23.38
CA VAL A 83 -17.46 7.94 22.69
C VAL A 83 -16.01 8.17 23.08
N ASN A 84 -15.68 8.08 24.37
CA ASN A 84 -14.31 8.24 24.85
C ASN A 84 -13.38 7.16 24.28
N ASP A 85 -13.79 5.89 24.27
CA ASP A 85 -12.99 4.79 23.68
C ASP A 85 -12.69 5.02 22.18
N ILE A 86 -13.68 5.51 21.43
CA ILE A 86 -13.48 5.88 20.02
C ILE A 86 -12.49 7.05 19.90
N LEU A 87 -12.66 8.11 20.69
CA LEU A 87 -11.83 9.32 20.60
C LEU A 87 -10.40 9.11 21.14
N GLU A 88 -10.18 8.15 22.04
CA GLU A 88 -8.85 7.75 22.50
C GLU A 88 -8.03 7.07 21.39
N SER A 89 -8.70 6.31 20.51
CA SER A 89 -8.05 5.58 19.42
C SER A 89 -8.07 6.33 18.07
N THR A 90 -9.03 7.23 17.89
CA THR A 90 -9.26 8.01 16.66
C THR A 90 -9.45 9.47 17.03
N LEU A 91 -8.36 10.23 17.01
CA LEU A 91 -8.38 11.64 17.43
C LEU A 91 -9.25 12.50 16.50
N LEU A 92 -9.98 13.46 17.08
CA LEU A 92 -10.81 14.41 16.34
C LEU A 92 -9.94 15.44 15.61
N ILE A 93 -10.24 15.73 14.35
CA ILE A 93 -9.62 16.81 13.57
C ILE A 93 -10.70 17.81 13.18
N ASP A 94 -10.62 19.03 13.72
CA ASP A 94 -11.52 20.13 13.38
C ASP A 94 -11.12 20.76 12.03
N GLY A 95 -12.12 21.09 11.22
CA GLY A 95 -11.91 21.70 9.90
C GLY A 95 -11.77 23.23 9.93
N HIS A 96 -12.12 23.90 11.03
CA HIS A 96 -12.06 25.35 11.10
C HIS A 96 -11.97 25.88 12.54
N ASN A 97 -10.78 26.35 12.95
CA ASN A 97 -10.56 26.93 14.26
C ASN A 97 -10.02 28.37 14.20
N ASP A 98 -10.80 29.33 14.71
CA ASP A 98 -10.48 30.76 14.64
C ASP A 98 -9.59 31.29 15.78
N LEU A 99 -8.91 30.41 16.55
CA LEU A 99 -8.01 30.83 17.64
C LEU A 99 -6.94 31.82 17.16
N ALA A 100 -6.43 31.67 15.93
CA ALA A 100 -5.45 32.61 15.37
C ALA A 100 -6.00 34.04 15.22
N TYR A 101 -7.28 34.18 14.84
CA TYR A 101 -7.93 35.49 14.78
C TYR A 101 -8.10 36.08 16.18
N PHE A 102 -8.53 35.26 17.16
CA PHE A 102 -8.62 35.67 18.56
C PHE A 102 -7.27 36.15 19.11
N ILE A 103 -6.20 35.40 18.89
CA ILE A 103 -4.83 35.77 19.32
C ILE A 103 -4.41 37.12 18.73
N ARG A 104 -4.71 37.35 17.44
CA ARG A 104 -4.42 38.63 16.79
C ARG A 104 -5.19 39.77 17.45
N TRP A 105 -6.48 39.59 17.67
CA TRP A 105 -7.36 40.64 18.19
C TRP A 105 -7.09 40.95 19.67
N ALA A 106 -7.01 39.92 20.53
CA ALA A 106 -6.89 40.08 21.98
C ALA A 106 -5.44 40.24 22.47
N HIS A 107 -4.48 39.58 21.82
CA HIS A 107 -3.09 39.51 22.30
C HIS A 107 -2.08 40.16 21.36
N SER A 108 -2.51 40.71 20.21
CA SER A 108 -1.62 41.29 19.19
C SER A 108 -0.50 40.32 18.79
N ASN A 109 -0.80 39.02 18.69
CA ASN A 109 0.16 37.95 18.42
C ASN A 109 1.29 37.78 19.47
N ARG A 110 1.15 38.33 20.68
CA ARG A 110 2.13 38.17 21.76
C ARG A 110 1.80 36.96 22.64
N ILE A 111 2.23 35.78 22.20
CA ILE A 111 1.89 34.48 22.82
C ILE A 111 2.82 34.02 23.95
N TYR A 112 3.93 34.71 24.18
CA TYR A 112 4.91 34.34 25.23
C TYR A 112 4.74 35.13 26.51
N LEU A 113 3.70 35.95 26.59
CA LEU A 113 3.38 36.71 27.78
C LEU A 113 2.46 35.89 28.68
N ASP A 114 2.63 36.07 29.99
CA ASP A 114 1.83 35.39 31.02
C ASP A 114 0.32 35.56 30.82
N ASN A 115 -0.12 36.67 30.22
CA ASN A 115 -1.53 36.94 29.94
C ASN A 115 -2.11 36.12 28.78
N PHE A 116 -1.29 35.36 28.03
CA PHE A 116 -1.74 34.36 27.06
C PHE A 116 -1.31 32.95 27.49
N THR A 117 -0.02 32.74 27.78
CA THR A 117 0.54 31.39 28.00
C THR A 117 -0.13 30.67 29.15
N LYS A 118 -0.25 31.30 30.32
CA LYS A 118 -0.88 30.68 31.49
C LYS A 118 -2.36 30.39 31.24
N PRO A 119 -3.19 31.35 30.78
CA PRO A 119 -4.59 31.04 30.48
C PRO A 119 -4.78 29.96 29.42
N PHE A 120 -3.95 29.94 28.37
CA PHE A 120 -4.00 28.94 27.31
C PHE A 120 -3.64 27.54 27.80
N GLU A 121 -2.68 27.41 28.71
CA GLU A 121 -2.26 26.12 29.28
C GLU A 121 -3.20 25.61 30.38
N GLU A 122 -3.72 26.52 31.21
CA GLU A 122 -4.49 26.20 32.42
C GLU A 122 -6.01 26.14 32.19
N GLY A 123 -6.50 26.57 31.02
CA GLY A 123 -7.92 26.50 30.67
C GLY A 123 -8.74 27.75 31.00
N THR A 124 -8.07 28.87 31.26
CA THR A 124 -8.71 30.14 31.64
C THR A 124 -8.64 31.19 30.54
N LEU A 125 -8.15 30.83 29.34
CA LEU A 125 -8.18 31.71 28.18
C LEU A 125 -9.64 32.03 27.80
N GLY A 126 -9.89 33.29 27.41
CA GLY A 126 -11.17 33.68 26.85
C GLY A 126 -11.47 32.97 25.53
N GLY A 127 -12.74 32.96 25.11
CA GLY A 127 -13.20 32.23 23.92
C GLY A 127 -13.43 30.75 24.21
N GLU A 128 -13.45 29.91 23.16
CA GLU A 128 -13.77 28.48 23.26
C GLU A 128 -12.55 27.56 23.30
N VAL A 129 -11.37 28.04 22.90
CA VAL A 129 -10.20 27.19 22.59
C VAL A 129 -9.02 27.46 23.52
N ASP A 130 -8.63 26.44 24.29
CA ASP A 130 -7.41 26.40 25.09
C ASP A 130 -6.90 24.96 25.22
N LEU A 131 -5.68 24.75 25.71
CA LEU A 131 -5.09 23.40 25.78
C LEU A 131 -5.84 22.48 26.74
N HIS A 132 -6.43 23.01 27.80
CA HIS A 132 -7.18 22.20 28.75
C HIS A 132 -8.43 21.62 28.08
N ARG A 133 -9.22 22.45 27.41
CA ARG A 133 -10.44 22.05 26.70
C ARG A 133 -10.14 21.15 25.50
N LEU A 134 -9.08 21.43 24.74
CA LEU A 134 -8.67 20.57 23.62
C LEU A 134 -8.32 19.15 24.10
N ARG A 135 -7.63 19.02 25.25
CA ARG A 135 -7.33 17.72 25.86
C ARG A 135 -8.59 17.03 26.37
N GLN A 136 -9.48 17.75 27.04
CA GLN A 136 -10.76 17.19 27.53
C GLN A 136 -11.65 16.70 26.38
N GLY A 137 -11.64 17.39 25.24
CA GLY A 137 -12.42 17.03 24.06
C GLY A 137 -11.75 16.01 23.14
N HIS A 138 -10.57 15.47 23.50
CA HIS A 138 -9.79 14.57 22.64
C HIS A 138 -9.55 15.12 21.22
N SER A 139 -9.33 16.44 21.12
CA SER A 139 -9.00 17.10 19.85
C SER A 139 -7.54 16.84 19.49
N GLY A 140 -7.32 16.13 18.38
CA GLY A 140 -5.99 15.82 17.84
C GLY A 140 -5.42 16.88 16.93
N GLY A 141 -6.23 17.84 16.49
CA GLY A 141 -5.80 18.91 15.61
C GLY A 141 -6.95 19.76 15.07
N ALA A 142 -6.59 20.87 14.44
CA ALA A 142 -7.51 21.76 13.77
C ALA A 142 -6.82 22.41 12.55
N PHE A 143 -7.63 22.83 11.57
CA PHE A 143 -7.23 23.65 10.43
C PHE A 143 -7.65 25.11 10.59
#